data_AF-A0A970G7S8-F1
#
_entry.id   AF-A0A970G7S8-F1
#
_cell.length_a   1.000
_cell.length_b   1.000
_cell.length_c   1.000
_cell.angle_alpha   90.00
_cell.angle_beta   90.00
_cell.angle_gamma   90.00
#
_symmetry.space_group_name_H-M   'P 1'
#
loop_
_entity.id
_entity.type
_entity.pdbx_description
1 polymer ?
#
loop_
_entity_poly.entity_id
_entity_poly.type
_entity_poly.pdbx_seq_one_letter_code
_entity_poly.pdbx_strand_id
1 'polypeptide(L)'
;MLDYQVIIVALLFILAAVLFILWRKQRSTYSRATGVGLDFMDEAAFERYLALLFTRMGYQVRRVNYADNVSTLMAARNGVSYVIQARRNRRKVGIRAIEDAIATRKHLKCERAIVVTNHFFSNQARKIAKANQVLTLDRHDLIKEMKRMNIGWDQKELS
;
A
#
# COMPACT_ATOMS: atom_id res chain seq x y z
N MET A 1 53.65 -4.23 -16.24
CA MET A 1 52.41 -4.61 -16.97
C MET A 1 51.29 -5.01 -16.00
N LEU A 2 51.59 -5.63 -14.85
CA LEU A 2 50.60 -6.01 -13.83
C LEU A 2 49.99 -4.82 -13.07
N ASP A 3 50.72 -3.71 -12.89
CA ASP A 3 50.24 -2.57 -12.09
C ASP A 3 49.04 -1.85 -12.71
N TYR A 4 49.00 -1.75 -14.04
CA TYR A 4 47.90 -1.09 -14.76
C TYR A 4 46.59 -1.88 -14.67
N GLN A 5 46.66 -3.21 -14.67
CA GLN A 5 45.47 -4.06 -14.50
C GLN A 5 44.85 -3.90 -13.12
N VAL A 6 45.67 -3.81 -12.06
CA VAL A 6 45.18 -3.59 -10.69
C VAL A 6 44.48 -2.23 -10.56
N ILE A 7 45.05 -1.18 -11.17
CA ILE A 7 44.45 0.16 -11.17
C ILE A 7 43.10 0.17 -11.91
N ILE A 8 43.00 -0.49 -13.06
CA ILE A 8 41.73 -0.57 -13.81
C ILE A 8 40.65 -1.29 -12.99
N VAL A 9 40.97 -2.42 -12.36
CA VAL A 9 40.00 -3.19 -11.57
C VAL A 9 39.51 -2.37 -10.36
N ALA A 10 40.40 -1.64 -9.69
CA ALA A 10 40.02 -0.76 -8.59
C ALA A 10 39.09 0.38 -9.05
N LEU A 11 39.37 1.01 -10.20
CA LEU A 11 38.52 2.06 -10.77
C LEU A 11 37.14 1.55 -11.18
N LEU A 12 37.05 0.35 -11.77
CA LEU A 12 35.77 -0.29 -12.12
C LEU A 12 34.94 -0.62 -10.89
N PHE A 13 35.58 -1.07 -9.80
CA PHE A 13 34.89 -1.37 -8.54
C PHE A 13 34.34 -0.10 -7.88
N ILE A 14 35.13 0.98 -7.86
CA ILE A 14 34.69 2.29 -7.35
C ILE A 14 33.53 2.83 -8.20
N LEU A 15 33.64 2.76 -9.53
CA LEU A 15 32.58 3.19 -10.43
C LEU A 15 31.29 2.38 -10.20
N ALA A 16 31.39 1.06 -10.07
CA ALA A 16 30.25 0.20 -9.77
C ALA A 16 29.64 0.52 -8.40
N ALA A 17 30.44 0.79 -7.37
CA ALA A 17 29.98 1.20 -6.05
C ALA A 17 29.26 2.56 -6.08
N VAL A 18 29.80 3.54 -6.82
CA VAL A 18 29.18 4.86 -7.01
C VAL A 18 27.85 4.71 -7.76
N LEU A 19 27.81 3.95 -8.86
CA LEU A 19 26.57 3.65 -9.58
C LEU A 19 25.56 2.92 -8.68
N PHE A 20 26.01 1.99 -7.85
CA PHE A 20 25.16 1.30 -6.87
C PHE A 20 24.60 2.24 -5.80
N ILE A 21 25.40 3.20 -5.30
CA ILE A 21 24.97 4.21 -4.32
C ILE A 21 23.98 5.21 -4.95
N LEU A 22 24.26 5.68 -6.17
CA LEU A 22 23.37 6.56 -6.91
C LEU A 22 22.04 5.86 -7.24
N TRP A 23 22.10 4.59 -7.66
CA TRP A 23 20.91 3.75 -7.85
C TRP A 23 20.12 3.56 -6.56
N ARG A 24 20.80 3.42 -5.41
CA ARG A 24 20.15 3.40 -4.08
C ARG A 24 19.44 4.72 -3.76
N LYS A 25 20.03 5.86 -4.13
CA LYS A 25 19.55 7.20 -3.76
C LYS A 25 18.37 7.68 -4.62
N GLN A 26 18.28 7.27 -5.89
CA GLN A 26 17.18 7.61 -6.81
C GLN A 26 15.78 7.10 -6.33
N ARG A 27 15.72 6.20 -5.33
CA ARG A 27 14.46 5.66 -4.79
C ARG A 27 13.72 6.55 -3.79
N SER A 28 14.35 7.59 -3.23
CA SER A 28 13.86 8.23 -1.99
C SER A 28 13.02 9.50 -2.17
N THR A 29 13.21 10.29 -3.22
CA THR A 29 12.64 11.66 -3.29
C THR A 29 11.15 11.66 -3.66
N TYR A 30 10.72 10.75 -4.55
CA TYR A 30 9.29 10.60 -4.91
C TYR A 30 8.42 10.18 -3.72
N SER A 31 8.97 9.46 -2.73
CA SER A 31 8.22 8.94 -1.58
C SER A 31 7.61 10.02 -0.70
N ARG A 32 8.23 11.21 -0.68
CA ARG A 32 7.78 12.32 0.17
C ARG A 32 6.55 13.00 -0.41
N ALA A 33 6.56 13.36 -1.70
CA ALA A 33 5.40 13.99 -2.34
C ALA A 33 4.16 13.07 -2.37
N THR A 34 4.34 11.79 -2.70
CA THR A 34 3.22 10.81 -2.71
C THR A 34 2.73 10.46 -1.31
N GLY A 35 3.64 10.37 -0.33
CA GLY A 35 3.30 10.13 1.07
C GLY A 35 2.58 11.30 1.72
N VAL A 36 2.87 12.53 1.30
CA VAL A 36 2.19 13.75 1.73
C VAL A 36 0.76 13.79 1.18
N GLY A 37 0.53 13.37 -0.06
CA GLY A 37 -0.82 13.24 -0.63
C GLY A 37 -1.74 12.34 0.22
N LEU A 38 -1.25 11.17 0.64
CA LEU A 38 -1.96 10.19 1.49
C LEU A 38 -2.55 10.78 2.77
N ASP A 39 -1.87 11.74 3.38
CA ASP A 39 -2.27 12.31 4.67
C ASP A 39 -3.30 13.45 4.54
N PHE A 40 -3.39 14.08 3.35
CA PHE A 40 -4.32 15.17 3.04
C PHE A 40 -5.68 14.71 2.49
N MET A 41 -5.81 13.44 2.11
CA MET A 41 -7.10 12.85 1.73
C MET A 41 -8.10 12.88 2.88
N ASP A 42 -9.33 13.28 2.57
CA ASP A 42 -10.49 12.90 3.37
C ASP A 42 -10.82 11.42 3.17
N GLU A 43 -11.78 10.91 3.95
CA GLU A 43 -12.14 9.50 3.94
C GLU A 43 -12.70 9.04 2.58
N ALA A 44 -13.53 9.86 1.94
CA ALA A 44 -14.11 9.57 0.63
C ALA A 44 -13.05 9.58 -0.50
N ALA A 45 -12.10 10.51 -0.46
CA ALA A 45 -10.98 10.56 -1.40
C ALA A 45 -10.04 9.37 -1.20
N PHE A 46 -9.78 8.98 0.05
CA PHE A 46 -8.99 7.78 0.35
C PHE A 46 -9.68 6.51 -0.19
N GLU A 47 -10.99 6.38 -0.02
CA GLU A 47 -11.75 5.26 -0.57
C GLU A 47 -11.75 5.25 -2.11
N ARG A 48 -11.96 6.41 -2.77
CA ARG A 48 -11.85 6.55 -4.23
C ARG A 48 -10.48 6.11 -4.73
N TYR A 49 -9.43 6.58 -4.08
CA TYR A 49 -8.05 6.20 -4.39
C TYR A 49 -7.85 4.69 -4.27
N LEU A 50 -8.32 4.06 -3.20
CA LEU A 50 -8.21 2.61 -3.05
C LEU A 50 -8.98 1.85 -4.12
N ALA A 51 -10.19 2.31 -4.48
CA ALA A 51 -10.95 1.68 -5.56
C ALA A 51 -10.17 1.71 -6.88
N LEU A 52 -9.57 2.85 -7.24
CA LEU A 52 -8.71 2.98 -8.42
C LEU A 52 -7.47 2.10 -8.33
N LEU A 53 -6.77 2.11 -7.19
CA LEU A 53 -5.58 1.31 -6.95
C LEU A 53 -5.85 -0.18 -7.16
N PHE A 54 -6.87 -0.72 -6.48
CA PHE A 54 -7.23 -2.13 -6.60
C PHE A 54 -7.73 -2.48 -8.01
N THR A 55 -8.43 -1.57 -8.68
CA THR A 55 -8.81 -1.77 -10.09
C THR A 55 -7.58 -1.89 -10.99
N ARG A 56 -6.58 -1.00 -10.84
CA ARG A 56 -5.30 -1.07 -11.56
C ARG A 56 -4.46 -2.29 -11.17
N MET A 57 -4.68 -2.88 -9.98
CA MET A 57 -4.12 -4.18 -9.59
C MET A 57 -4.84 -5.39 -10.22
N GLY A 58 -5.88 -5.17 -11.03
CA GLY A 58 -6.65 -6.21 -11.70
C GLY A 58 -7.80 -6.80 -10.87
N TYR A 59 -8.31 -6.06 -9.88
CA TYR A 59 -9.50 -6.43 -9.14
C TYR A 59 -10.75 -5.82 -9.76
N GLN A 60 -11.85 -6.56 -9.75
CA GLN A 60 -13.18 -6.02 -10.02
C GLN A 60 -13.73 -5.44 -8.72
N VAL A 61 -13.77 -4.11 -8.59
CA VAL A 61 -14.10 -3.42 -7.35
C VAL A 61 -15.53 -2.87 -7.37
N ARG A 62 -16.26 -3.05 -6.28
CA ARG A 62 -17.58 -2.46 -6.04
C ARG A 62 -17.62 -1.86 -4.63
N ARG A 63 -18.17 -0.65 -4.49
CA ARG A 63 -18.42 -0.03 -3.17
C ARG A 63 -19.61 -0.70 -2.48
N VAL A 64 -19.49 -0.88 -1.16
CA VAL A 64 -20.56 -1.41 -0.34
C VAL A 64 -20.68 -0.57 0.93
N ASN A 65 -21.88 -0.04 1.16
CA ASN A 65 -22.22 0.57 2.44
C ASN A 65 -22.50 -0.56 3.43
N TYR A 66 -21.49 -0.92 4.23
CA TYR A 66 -21.59 -1.95 5.26
C TYR A 66 -22.02 -1.37 6.63
N ALA A 67 -21.69 -0.09 6.89
CA ALA A 67 -22.16 0.70 8.02
C ALA A 67 -21.91 2.18 7.73
N ASP A 68 -22.70 3.09 8.30
CA ASP A 68 -22.70 4.53 7.99
C ASP A 68 -21.32 5.22 8.11
N ASN A 69 -20.37 4.62 8.83
CA ASN A 69 -19.07 5.22 9.15
C ASN A 69 -17.86 4.32 8.79
N VAL A 70 -18.02 3.34 7.88
CA VAL A 70 -16.94 2.41 7.53
C VAL A 70 -16.84 2.23 6.02
N SER A 71 -15.91 2.96 5.41
CA SER A 71 -15.51 2.80 4.01
C SER A 71 -15.06 1.36 3.70
N THR A 72 -15.88 0.65 2.93
CA THR A 72 -15.69 -0.77 2.59
C THR A 72 -15.85 -0.99 1.09
N LEU A 73 -14.88 -1.67 0.49
CA LEU A 73 -14.93 -2.11 -0.90
C LEU A 73 -15.05 -3.63 -0.93
N MET A 74 -15.94 -4.15 -1.76
CA MET A 74 -15.88 -5.55 -2.19
C MET A 74 -15.05 -5.62 -3.46
N ALA A 75 -14.21 -6.64 -3.56
CA ALA A 75 -13.39 -6.85 -4.73
C ALA A 75 -13.34 -8.33 -5.10
N ALA A 76 -13.24 -8.64 -6.39
CA ALA A 76 -13.04 -9.99 -6.88
C ALA A 76 -11.81 -10.04 -7.80
N ARG A 77 -10.99 -11.09 -7.67
CA ARG A 77 -9.86 -11.34 -8.56
C ARG A 77 -9.56 -12.82 -8.63
N ASN A 78 -9.45 -13.36 -9.85
CA ASN A 78 -9.17 -14.77 -10.12
C ASN A 78 -10.14 -15.72 -9.38
N GLY A 79 -11.43 -15.40 -9.38
CA GLY A 79 -12.45 -16.19 -8.70
C GLY A 79 -12.49 -16.04 -7.17
N VAL A 80 -11.56 -15.28 -6.57
CA VAL A 80 -11.51 -15.08 -5.11
C VAL A 80 -12.17 -13.76 -4.73
N SER A 81 -13.04 -13.80 -3.72
CA SER A 81 -13.73 -12.63 -3.15
C SER A 81 -12.97 -12.01 -1.97
N TYR A 82 -12.93 -10.68 -1.94
CA TYR A 82 -12.20 -9.87 -0.96
C TYR A 82 -13.14 -8.81 -0.37
N VAL A 83 -13.04 -8.62 0.94
CA VAL A 83 -13.43 -7.36 1.57
C VAL A 83 -12.18 -6.51 1.78
N ILE A 84 -12.26 -5.24 1.44
CA ILE A 84 -11.19 -4.26 1.64
C ILE A 84 -11.75 -3.15 2.52
N GLN A 85 -11.21 -3.01 3.73
CA GLN A 85 -11.63 -2.00 4.67
C GLN A 85 -10.61 -0.86 4.72
N ALA A 86 -11.06 0.35 4.40
CA ALA A 86 -10.23 1.53 4.41
C ALA A 86 -10.22 2.16 5.81
N ARG A 87 -9.03 2.49 6.33
CA ARG A 87 -8.85 3.15 7.63
C ARG A 87 -7.97 4.38 7.48
N ARG A 88 -8.60 5.54 7.35
CA ARG A 88 -7.92 6.83 7.36
C ARG A 88 -7.73 7.28 8.81
N ASN A 89 -6.50 7.19 9.31
CA ASN A 89 -6.21 7.44 10.73
C ASN A 89 -5.01 8.39 10.89
N ARG A 90 -5.04 9.19 11.97
CA ARG A 90 -3.89 10.02 12.41
C ARG A 90 -2.92 9.28 13.33
N ARG A 91 -3.26 8.05 13.72
CA ARG A 91 -2.50 7.22 14.66
C ARG A 91 -2.39 5.80 14.13
N LYS A 92 -1.53 5.00 14.76
CA LYS A 92 -1.39 3.59 14.43
C LYS A 92 -2.74 2.86 14.55
N VAL A 93 -3.02 2.00 13.58
CA VAL A 93 -4.23 1.17 13.55
C VAL A 93 -4.09 0.01 14.55
N GLY A 94 -5.08 -0.14 15.43
CA GLY A 94 -5.12 -1.13 16.50
C GLY A 94 -5.86 -2.42 16.13
N ILE A 95 -5.99 -3.31 17.11
CA ILE A 95 -6.59 -4.65 16.96
C ILE A 95 -8.02 -4.58 16.44
N ARG A 96 -8.84 -3.65 16.98
CA ARG A 96 -10.27 -3.51 16.63
C ARG A 96 -10.51 -3.40 15.13
N ALA A 97 -9.64 -2.71 14.39
CA ALA A 97 -9.80 -2.59 12.94
C ALA A 97 -9.66 -3.93 12.21
N ILE A 98 -8.85 -4.86 12.75
CA ILE A 98 -8.69 -6.21 12.21
C ILE A 98 -9.90 -7.07 12.58
N GLU A 99 -10.39 -6.97 13.81
CA GLU A 99 -11.59 -7.68 14.26
C GLU A 99 -12.82 -7.28 13.46
N ASP A 100 -12.99 -5.98 13.22
CA ASP A 100 -14.06 -5.45 12.36
C ASP A 100 -13.96 -6.08 10.96
N ALA A 101 -12.76 -6.12 10.36
CA ALA A 101 -12.57 -6.71 9.03
C ALA A 101 -12.90 -8.21 8.99
N ILE A 102 -12.58 -8.96 10.06
CA ILE A 102 -12.94 -10.37 10.19
C ILE A 102 -14.45 -10.54 10.23
N ALA A 103 -15.14 -9.70 11.02
CA ALA A 103 -16.59 -9.71 11.12
C ALA A 103 -17.25 -9.36 9.76
N THR A 104 -16.79 -8.30 9.10
CA THR A 104 -17.29 -7.88 7.79
C THR A 104 -17.06 -8.95 6.74
N ARG A 105 -15.87 -9.58 6.70
CA ARG A 105 -15.59 -10.70 5.78
C ARG A 105 -16.59 -11.82 5.93
N LYS A 106 -16.89 -12.21 7.18
CA LYS A 106 -17.86 -13.25 7.50
C LYS A 106 -19.27 -12.86 7.07
N HIS A 107 -19.69 -11.63 7.35
CA HIS A 107 -21.02 -11.15 7.01
C HIS A 107 -21.24 -11.07 5.49
N LEU A 108 -20.29 -10.47 4.76
CA LEU A 108 -20.35 -10.34 3.30
C LEU A 108 -20.00 -11.63 2.55
N LYS A 109 -19.70 -12.72 3.28
CA LYS A 109 -19.30 -14.03 2.73
C LYS A 109 -18.13 -13.95 1.74
N CYS A 110 -17.19 -13.03 1.99
CA CYS A 110 -15.95 -12.96 1.23
C CYS A 110 -14.94 -13.99 1.74
N GLU A 111 -14.09 -14.51 0.87
CA GLU A 111 -13.05 -15.46 1.24
C GLU A 111 -11.90 -14.78 2.00
N ARG A 112 -11.51 -13.57 1.58
CA ARG A 112 -10.34 -12.85 2.12
C ARG A 112 -10.70 -11.46 2.63
N ALA A 113 -9.91 -10.96 3.57
CA ALA A 113 -9.99 -9.60 4.07
C ALA A 113 -8.67 -8.86 3.89
N ILE A 114 -8.76 -7.59 3.56
CA ILE A 114 -7.64 -6.65 3.49
C ILE A 114 -7.99 -5.42 4.32
N VAL A 115 -7.13 -5.04 5.25
CA VAL A 115 -7.23 -3.75 5.94
C VAL A 115 -6.17 -2.82 5.39
N VAL A 116 -6.58 -1.64 4.97
CA VAL A 116 -5.71 -0.67 4.32
C VAL A 116 -5.71 0.65 5.08
N THR A 117 -4.53 1.23 5.32
CA THR A 117 -4.42 2.50 6.06
C THR A 117 -3.35 3.43 5.49
N ASN A 118 -3.59 4.74 5.59
CA ASN A 118 -2.60 5.79 5.32
C ASN A 118 -1.54 5.90 6.43
N HIS A 119 -1.70 5.16 7.53
CA HIS A 119 -0.75 5.12 8.63
C HIS A 119 -0.05 3.75 8.71
N PHE A 120 0.19 3.26 9.91
CA PHE A 120 0.88 2.01 10.22
C PHE A 120 0.05 1.19 11.21
N PHE A 121 0.17 -0.12 11.17
CA PHE A 121 -0.44 -1.00 12.17
C PHE A 121 0.40 -1.06 13.45
N SER A 122 -0.26 -1.31 14.59
CA SER A 122 0.43 -1.73 15.80
C SER A 122 1.00 -3.15 15.65
N ASN A 123 1.97 -3.51 16.50
CA ASN A 123 2.54 -4.86 16.48
C ASN A 123 1.49 -5.93 16.82
N GLN A 124 0.58 -5.61 17.74
CA GLN A 124 -0.52 -6.50 18.10
C GLN A 124 -1.51 -6.67 16.93
N ALA A 125 -1.88 -5.58 16.26
CA ALA A 125 -2.76 -5.65 15.09
C ALA A 125 -2.18 -6.54 13.99
N ARG A 126 -0.87 -6.42 13.69
CA ARG A 126 -0.18 -7.32 12.75
C ARG A 126 -0.22 -8.79 13.18
N LYS A 127 -0.03 -9.08 14.47
CA LYS A 127 -0.12 -10.45 15.01
C LYS A 127 -1.52 -11.04 14.82
N ILE A 128 -2.56 -10.29 15.18
CA ILE A 128 -3.96 -10.73 15.03
C ILE A 128 -4.33 -10.89 13.55
N ALA A 129 -3.89 -9.98 12.69
CA ALA A 129 -4.13 -10.06 11.25
C ALA A 129 -3.52 -11.34 10.66
N LYS A 130 -2.25 -11.62 11.00
CA LYS A 130 -1.58 -12.85 10.56
C LYS A 130 -2.30 -14.11 11.04
N ALA A 131 -2.71 -14.15 12.31
CA ALA A 131 -3.41 -15.30 12.89
C ALA A 131 -4.77 -15.57 12.21
N ASN A 132 -5.42 -14.53 11.69
CA ASN A 132 -6.73 -14.60 11.05
C ASN A 132 -6.69 -14.50 9.52
N GLN A 133 -5.51 -14.61 8.90
CA GLN A 133 -5.31 -14.51 7.45
C GLN A 133 -5.88 -13.21 6.84
N VAL A 134 -5.83 -12.12 7.60
CA VAL A 134 -6.17 -10.78 7.15
C VAL A 134 -4.91 -10.13 6.58
N LEU A 135 -4.99 -9.68 5.33
CA LEU A 135 -3.91 -8.93 4.71
C LEU A 135 -3.92 -7.49 5.23
N THR A 136 -2.75 -6.91 5.43
CA THR A 136 -2.60 -5.52 5.87
C THR A 136 -1.76 -4.76 4.86
N LEU A 137 -2.25 -3.61 4.40
CA LEU A 137 -1.49 -2.67 3.58
C LEU A 137 -1.38 -1.35 4.32
N ASP A 138 -0.16 -0.95 4.63
CA ASP A 138 0.13 0.31 5.31
C ASP A 138 0.68 1.37 4.34
N ARG A 139 1.03 2.55 4.86
CA ARG A 139 1.51 3.65 4.00
C ARG A 139 2.73 3.28 3.16
N HIS A 140 3.63 2.43 3.65
CA HIS A 140 4.80 2.02 2.87
C HIS A 140 4.37 1.16 1.69
N ASP A 141 3.42 0.25 1.91
CA ASP A 141 2.86 -0.57 0.86
C ASP A 141 2.14 0.29 -0.18
N LEU A 142 1.31 1.25 0.27
CA LEU A 142 0.62 2.18 -0.63
C LEU A 142 1.58 3.00 -1.49
N ILE A 143 2.59 3.62 -0.88
CA ILE A 143 3.60 4.39 -1.62
C ILE A 143 4.35 3.51 -2.63
N LYS A 144 4.64 2.26 -2.28
CA LYS A 144 5.28 1.30 -3.18
C LYS A 144 4.40 0.97 -4.38
N GLU A 145 3.12 0.72 -4.16
CA GLU A 145 2.17 0.40 -5.24
C GLU A 145 1.91 1.60 -6.15
N MET A 146 1.81 2.82 -5.60
CA MET A 146 1.70 4.06 -6.38
C MET A 146 2.87 4.24 -7.35
N LYS A 147 4.09 4.00 -6.88
CA LYS A 147 5.29 4.06 -7.72
C LYS A 147 5.27 3.00 -8.81
N ARG A 148 4.85 1.78 -8.49
CA ARG A 148 4.81 0.67 -9.46
C ARG A 148 3.85 0.97 -10.61
N MET A 149 2.75 1.65 -10.33
CA MET A 149 1.69 1.89 -11.30
C MET A 149 1.73 3.30 -11.92
N ASN A 150 2.79 4.07 -11.65
CA ASN A 150 2.92 5.47 -12.05
C ASN A 150 1.65 6.30 -11.76
N ILE A 151 0.97 6.01 -10.64
CA ILE A 151 -0.24 6.71 -10.22
C ILE A 151 0.21 8.02 -9.59
N GLY A 152 0.28 9.08 -10.41
CA GLY A 152 0.36 10.45 -9.91
C GLY A 152 -0.92 10.82 -9.19
N TRP A 153 -0.80 11.60 -8.12
CA TRP A 153 -1.96 12.30 -7.54
C TRP A 153 -2.32 13.44 -8.49
N ASP A 154 -3.29 13.23 -9.37
CA ASP A 154 -3.95 14.32 -10.10
C ASP A 154 -5.38 14.47 -9.56
N GLN A 155 -5.70 15.65 -9.04
CA GLN A 155 -7.03 15.92 -8.48
C GLN A 155 -8.16 15.79 -9.52
N LYS A 156 -7.83 15.87 -10.82
CA LYS A 156 -8.82 15.71 -11.91
C LYS A 156 -9.32 14.27 -12.10
N GLU A 157 -8.57 13.24 -11.70
CA GLU A 157 -9.05 11.84 -11.80
C GLU A 157 -10.04 11.46 -10.68
N LEU A 158 -10.22 12.33 -9.68
CA LEU A 158 -10.98 12.04 -8.46
C LEU A 158 -12.28 12.84 -8.31
N SER A 159 -12.53 13.83 -9.18
CA SER A 159 -13.78 14.59 -9.29
C SER A 159 -14.81 13.85 -10.14
#